data_AF-A0A9R0VGN3-F1
#
_entry.id   AF-A0A9R0VGN3-F1
#
_cell.length_a   1.000
_cell.length_b   1.000
_cell.length_c   1.000
_cell.angle_alpha   90.00
_cell.angle_beta   90.00
_cell.angle_gamma   90.00
#
_symmetry.space_group_name_H-M   'P 1'
#
loop_
_entity.id
_entity.type
_entity.pdbx_description
1 polymer ?
#
loop_
_entity_poly.entity_id
_entity_poly.type
_entity_poly.pdbx_seq_one_letter_code
_entity_poly.pdbx_strand_id
1 'polypeptide(L)'
;MMLLLFETPSGFAIFSFRASVIEEPNALEKIWTHFILNGTAKSKITCVCDPTVMELMWGIQIRMPSLVPKETSGPTEDDHLPMSQGLRKVLRDYGCDYVNPEMLDQPILLTACALFECDSLEDEKSEELSHLAKLIKVVSGINTEGWDSLKIATALKKIWCPEEAANSCEIISEGDVSRLVNDADKYKVKLEKDACLELSREIMKSRGVRASKEKVLQKYAEQAKKAYEAQKLINH
;
A
#
# COMPACT_ATOMS: atom_id res chain seq x y z
N MET A 1 -4.82 -21.96 -8.07
CA MET A 1 -3.90 -21.93 -6.91
C MET A 1 -2.52 -22.21 -7.47
N MET A 2 -1.58 -21.30 -7.27
CA MET A 2 -0.19 -21.42 -7.72
C MET A 2 0.69 -21.69 -6.52
N LEU A 3 1.68 -22.56 -6.68
CA LEU A 3 2.70 -22.83 -5.67
C LEU A 3 4.00 -22.17 -6.14
N LEU A 4 4.59 -21.33 -5.30
CA LEU A 4 5.92 -20.79 -5.51
C LEU A 4 6.91 -21.59 -4.66
N LEU A 5 7.89 -22.21 -5.31
CA LEU A 5 9.03 -22.81 -4.64
C LEU A 5 10.12 -21.75 -4.51
N PHE A 6 10.65 -21.59 -3.30
CA PHE A 6 11.69 -20.63 -2.98
C PHE A 6 12.83 -21.33 -2.25
N GLU A 7 14.01 -21.39 -2.85
CA GLU A 7 15.20 -21.97 -2.21
C GLU A 7 15.82 -20.96 -1.24
N THR A 8 16.26 -21.44 -0.08
CA THR A 8 16.90 -20.64 0.96
C THR A 8 18.19 -21.33 1.41
N PRO A 9 19.12 -20.62 2.08
CA PRO A 9 20.34 -21.24 2.59
C PRO A 9 20.07 -22.41 3.56
N SER A 10 18.93 -22.43 4.26
CA SER A 10 18.55 -23.53 5.15
C SER A 10 17.67 -24.61 4.51
N GLY A 11 17.28 -24.47 3.23
CA GLY A 11 16.48 -25.45 2.50
C GLY A 11 15.59 -24.83 1.43
N PHE A 12 14.28 -25.01 1.55
CA PHE A 12 13.30 -24.36 0.66
C PHE A 12 11.98 -24.10 1.38
N ALA A 13 11.27 -23.06 0.94
CA ALA A 13 9.90 -22.74 1.33
C ALA A 13 8.96 -22.91 0.13
N ILE A 14 7.74 -23.38 0.39
CA ILE A 14 6.66 -23.42 -0.61
C ILE A 14 5.57 -22.46 -0.15
N PHE A 15 5.30 -21.45 -0.98
CA PHE A 15 4.23 -20.49 -0.75
C PHE A 15 3.05 -20.81 -1.67
N SER A 16 1.83 -20.75 -1.14
CA SER A 16 0.60 -20.96 -1.90
C SER A 16 -0.07 -19.62 -2.17
N PHE A 17 -0.45 -19.37 -3.43
CA PHE A 17 -1.07 -18.12 -3.88
C PHE A 17 -2.31 -18.38 -4.74
N ARG A 18 -3.23 -17.40 -4.78
CA ARG A 18 -4.30 -17.40 -5.79
C ARG A 18 -3.74 -16.96 -7.14
N ALA A 19 -4.10 -17.67 -8.21
CA ALA A 19 -3.58 -17.40 -9.57
C ALA A 19 -4.07 -16.06 -10.14
N SER A 20 -5.23 -15.58 -9.65
CA SER A 20 -5.82 -14.28 -10.02
C SER A 20 -4.89 -13.09 -9.79
N VAL A 21 -3.87 -13.22 -8.94
CA VAL A 21 -2.90 -12.17 -8.61
C VAL A 21 -1.93 -11.89 -9.78
N ILE A 22 -1.77 -12.84 -10.71
CA ILE A 22 -0.78 -12.82 -11.80
C ILE A 22 -1.45 -12.60 -13.15
N GLU A 23 -2.73 -12.95 -13.24
CA GLU A 23 -3.54 -12.87 -14.46
C GLU A 23 -4.17 -11.48 -14.67
N GLU A 24 -4.04 -10.57 -13.70
CA GLU A 24 -4.54 -9.19 -13.82
C GLU A 24 -3.67 -8.32 -14.75
N PRO A 25 -4.28 -7.41 -15.53
CA PRO A 25 -3.54 -6.31 -16.14
C PRO A 25 -2.78 -5.54 -15.04
N ASN A 26 -1.48 -5.31 -15.24
CA ASN A 26 -0.56 -4.72 -14.26
C ASN A 26 -0.26 -5.58 -13.01
N ALA A 27 -0.33 -6.91 -13.12
CA ALA A 27 0.03 -7.85 -12.04
C ALA A 27 1.41 -7.59 -11.40
N LEU A 28 2.39 -7.10 -12.18
CA LEU A 28 3.72 -6.69 -11.71
C LEU A 28 3.66 -5.63 -10.60
N GLU A 29 2.64 -4.77 -10.62
CA GLU A 29 2.46 -3.69 -9.63
C GLU A 29 1.65 -4.15 -8.41
N LYS A 30 0.67 -5.05 -8.58
CA LYS A 30 -0.33 -5.38 -7.55
C LYS A 30 -0.01 -6.56 -6.63
N ILE A 31 0.99 -7.37 -6.98
CA ILE A 31 1.32 -8.65 -6.31
C ILE A 31 1.57 -8.54 -4.81
N TRP A 32 2.03 -7.38 -4.34
CA TRP A 32 2.43 -7.14 -2.96
C TRP A 32 1.30 -7.24 -1.91
N THR A 33 0.04 -7.20 -2.35
CA THR A 33 -1.15 -7.14 -1.47
C THR A 33 -1.64 -8.50 -0.94
N HIS A 34 -1.14 -9.62 -1.46
CA HIS A 34 -1.81 -10.93 -1.32
C HIS A 34 -1.19 -11.93 -0.32
N PHE A 35 -0.35 -11.50 0.61
CA PHE A 35 0.37 -12.41 1.52
C PHE A 35 -0.43 -12.84 2.77
N ILE A 36 -1.47 -13.68 2.66
CA ILE A 36 -2.05 -14.43 3.81
C ILE A 36 -2.58 -15.84 3.40
N LEU A 37 -2.03 -16.89 4.07
CA LEU A 37 -2.54 -18.26 4.36
C LEU A 37 -2.34 -19.50 3.42
N ASN A 38 -2.20 -20.64 4.13
CA ASN A 38 -1.73 -22.00 3.81
C ASN A 38 -2.61 -22.89 2.90
N GLY A 39 -1.99 -23.87 2.19
CA GLY A 39 -2.68 -25.07 1.67
C GLY A 39 -1.89 -25.94 0.66
N THR A 40 -2.01 -27.28 0.79
CA THR A 40 -1.21 -28.40 0.22
C THR A 40 -1.46 -28.81 -1.26
N ALA A 41 -0.51 -29.54 -1.86
CA ALA A 41 -0.35 -29.83 -3.29
C ALA A 41 -0.95 -31.15 -3.85
N LYS A 42 -1.27 -31.17 -5.16
CA LYS A 42 -1.37 -32.39 -6.01
C LYS A 42 -0.96 -32.11 -7.48
N SER A 43 -0.35 -33.14 -8.08
CA SER A 43 0.41 -33.39 -9.33
C SER A 43 0.07 -32.68 -10.67
N LYS A 44 1.12 -32.61 -11.52
CA LYS A 44 1.30 -31.96 -12.85
C LYS A 44 1.46 -30.43 -12.78
N ILE A 45 2.64 -29.99 -12.35
CA ILE A 45 2.98 -28.59 -12.15
C ILE A 45 3.62 -28.05 -13.43
N THR A 46 2.95 -27.10 -14.09
CA THR A 46 3.59 -26.24 -15.08
C THR A 46 4.41 -25.21 -14.34
N CYS A 47 5.74 -25.23 -14.49
CA CYS A 47 6.61 -24.23 -13.89
C CYS A 47 6.59 -22.97 -14.76
N VAL A 48 6.23 -21.84 -14.16
CA VAL A 48 6.28 -20.52 -14.80
C VAL A 48 7.44 -19.77 -14.16
N CYS A 49 8.39 -19.33 -14.99
CA CYS A 49 9.48 -18.46 -14.60
C CYS A 49 9.45 -17.28 -15.57
N ASP A 50 8.60 -16.31 -15.25
CA ASP A 50 8.40 -15.10 -16.02
C ASP A 50 8.79 -13.86 -15.17
N PRO A 51 8.86 -12.66 -15.76
CA PRO A 51 9.22 -11.45 -15.00
C PRO A 51 8.32 -11.20 -13.78
N THR A 52 7.06 -11.63 -13.83
CA THR A 52 6.10 -11.47 -12.73
C THR A 52 6.43 -12.38 -11.56
N VAL A 53 6.82 -13.63 -11.84
CA VAL A 53 7.32 -14.57 -10.84
C VAL A 53 8.64 -14.08 -10.24
N MET A 54 9.52 -13.46 -11.03
CA MET A 54 10.78 -12.87 -10.54
C MET A 54 10.54 -11.70 -9.56
N GLU A 55 9.60 -10.80 -9.86
CA GLU A 55 9.22 -9.72 -8.94
C GLU A 55 8.62 -10.26 -7.63
N LEU A 56 7.79 -11.30 -7.71
CA LEU A 56 7.23 -11.97 -6.54
C LEU A 56 8.32 -12.61 -5.67
N MET A 57 9.27 -13.32 -6.29
CA MET A 57 10.42 -13.91 -5.61
C MET A 57 11.26 -12.84 -4.93
N TRP A 58 11.50 -11.72 -5.60
CA TRP A 58 12.25 -10.59 -5.05
C TRP A 58 11.58 -10.04 -3.77
N GLY A 59 10.25 -9.83 -3.79
CA GLY A 59 9.53 -9.36 -2.61
C GLY A 59 9.54 -10.33 -1.42
N ILE A 60 9.47 -11.63 -1.70
CA ILE A 60 9.57 -12.67 -0.67
C ILE A 60 10.97 -12.69 -0.06
N GLN A 61 12.02 -12.58 -0.87
CA GLN A 61 13.41 -12.53 -0.41
C GLN A 61 13.63 -11.38 0.58
N ILE A 62 13.14 -10.18 0.26
CA ILE A 62 13.22 -9.02 1.16
C ILE A 62 12.47 -9.24 2.48
N ARG A 63 11.34 -9.96 2.45
CA ARG A 63 10.51 -10.24 3.63
C ARG A 63 10.88 -11.55 4.33
N MET A 64 11.84 -12.32 3.81
CA MET A 64 12.14 -13.67 4.26
C MET A 64 12.40 -13.77 5.76
N PRO A 65 13.17 -12.85 6.41
CA PRO A 65 13.38 -12.90 7.85
C PRO A 65 12.10 -12.72 8.68
N SER A 66 11.10 -12.02 8.15
CA SER A 66 9.79 -11.83 8.80
C SER A 66 8.84 -13.01 8.57
N LEU A 67 8.95 -13.69 7.42
CA LEU A 67 8.09 -14.81 7.02
C LEU A 67 8.58 -16.14 7.58
N VAL A 68 9.91 -16.33 7.66
CA VAL A 68 10.55 -17.52 8.20
C VAL A 68 11.63 -17.07 9.20
N PRO A 69 11.28 -16.88 10.49
CA PRO A 69 12.21 -16.35 11.49
C PRO A 69 13.47 -17.18 11.73
N LYS A 70 13.49 -18.45 11.28
CA LYS A 70 14.67 -19.32 11.31
C LYS A 70 15.71 -18.94 10.25
N GLU A 71 15.29 -18.25 9.18
CA GLU A 71 16.17 -17.65 8.18
C GLU A 71 16.60 -16.28 8.71
N THR A 72 17.73 -16.26 9.42
CA THR A 72 18.27 -15.03 10.04
C THR A 72 19.20 -14.25 9.11
N SER A 73 19.60 -14.83 7.98
CA SER A 73 20.35 -14.13 6.95
C SER A 73 19.46 -13.05 6.32
N GLY A 74 19.82 -11.79 6.54
CA GLY A 74 19.27 -10.69 5.75
C GLY A 74 19.68 -10.81 4.27
N PRO A 75 18.97 -10.12 3.37
CA PRO A 75 19.36 -10.07 1.96
C PRO A 75 20.80 -9.55 1.82
N THR A 76 21.56 -10.19 0.93
CA THR A 76 22.91 -9.77 0.51
C THR A 76 22.81 -8.66 -0.55
N GLU A 77 23.93 -7.99 -0.86
CA GLU A 77 23.97 -6.98 -1.92
C GLU A 77 23.50 -7.54 -3.28
N ASP A 78 23.82 -8.81 -3.56
CA ASP A 78 23.38 -9.50 -4.77
C ASP A 78 21.86 -9.77 -4.78
N ASP A 79 21.24 -9.95 -3.61
CA ASP A 79 19.78 -10.16 -3.50
C ASP A 79 18.97 -8.90 -3.81
N HIS A 80 19.62 -7.73 -3.80
CA HIS A 80 19.01 -6.46 -4.18
C HIS A 80 19.01 -6.23 -5.70
N LEU A 81 19.66 -7.10 -6.47
CA LEU A 81 19.90 -6.93 -7.90
C LEU A 81 19.20 -8.00 -8.75
N PRO A 82 18.47 -7.60 -9.82
CA PRO A 82 18.08 -6.23 -10.14
C PRO A 82 17.01 -5.70 -9.17
N MET A 83 17.00 -4.39 -8.94
CA MET A 83 15.92 -3.76 -8.18
C MET A 83 14.56 -4.09 -8.82
N SER A 84 13.55 -4.33 -7.99
CA SER A 84 12.21 -4.63 -8.47
C SER A 84 11.59 -3.44 -9.23
N GLN A 85 10.80 -3.72 -10.26
CA GLN A 85 10.06 -2.73 -11.04
C GLN A 85 9.05 -2.00 -10.15
N GLY A 86 8.35 -2.73 -9.27
CA GLY A 86 7.40 -2.15 -8.33
C GLY A 86 8.07 -1.15 -7.39
N LEU A 87 9.22 -1.51 -6.81
CA LEU A 87 9.97 -0.61 -5.93
C LEU A 87 10.47 0.63 -6.69
N ARG A 88 11.00 0.46 -7.91
CA ARG A 88 11.41 1.60 -8.75
C ARG A 88 10.26 2.56 -9.02
N LYS A 89 9.06 2.04 -9.27
CA LYS A 89 7.86 2.86 -9.47
C LYS A 89 7.53 3.65 -8.20
N VAL A 90 7.47 2.99 -7.04
CA VAL A 90 7.20 3.64 -5.76
C VAL A 90 8.25 4.72 -5.47
N LEU A 91 9.54 4.40 -5.58
CA LEU A 91 10.60 5.38 -5.35
C LEU A 91 10.45 6.61 -6.26
N ARG A 92 10.11 6.41 -7.54
CA ARG A 92 9.83 7.50 -8.47
C ARG A 92 8.60 8.32 -8.07
N ASP A 93 7.50 7.68 -7.74
CA ASP A 93 6.24 8.33 -7.33
C ASP A 93 6.45 9.23 -6.09
N TYR A 94 7.44 8.91 -5.26
CA TYR A 94 7.84 9.67 -4.07
C TYR A 94 9.12 10.51 -4.25
N GLY A 95 9.58 10.75 -5.49
CA GLY A 95 10.70 11.65 -5.78
C GLY A 95 12.08 11.15 -5.35
N CYS A 96 12.24 9.83 -5.21
CA CYS A 96 13.45 9.12 -4.82
C CYS A 96 14.01 8.25 -5.95
N ASP A 97 13.80 8.64 -7.21
CA ASP A 97 14.21 7.91 -8.41
C ASP A 97 15.74 7.81 -8.58
N TYR A 98 16.50 8.64 -7.87
CA TYR A 98 17.96 8.59 -7.80
C TYR A 98 18.50 7.43 -6.95
N VAL A 99 17.67 6.75 -6.16
CA VAL A 99 18.08 5.60 -5.36
C VAL A 99 18.34 4.43 -6.30
N ASN A 100 19.59 3.95 -6.33
CA ASN A 100 20.01 2.79 -7.09
C ASN A 100 20.04 1.52 -6.17
N PRO A 101 20.24 0.31 -6.73
CA PRO A 101 20.21 -0.91 -5.93
C PRO A 101 21.26 -0.97 -4.82
N GLU A 102 22.43 -0.38 -5.03
CA GLU A 102 23.56 -0.34 -4.09
C GLU A 102 23.27 0.59 -2.89
N MET A 103 22.30 1.48 -3.03
CA MET A 103 21.82 2.39 -1.99
C MET A 103 20.65 1.82 -1.19
N LEU A 104 20.12 0.64 -1.58
CA LEU A 104 18.98 0.06 -0.88
C LEU A 104 19.37 -0.46 0.49
N ASP A 105 18.60 -0.07 1.49
CA ASP A 105 18.65 -0.63 2.82
C ASP A 105 17.25 -1.04 3.29
N GLN A 106 17.20 -1.81 4.38
CA GLN A 106 15.93 -2.27 4.95
C GLN A 106 14.97 -1.12 5.32
N PRO A 107 15.43 0.01 5.92
CA PRO A 107 14.59 1.20 6.13
C PRO A 107 13.91 1.74 4.88
N ILE A 108 14.64 1.92 3.77
CA ILE A 108 14.08 2.38 2.48
C ILE A 108 13.02 1.38 2.00
N LEU A 109 13.35 0.09 2.01
CA LEU A 109 12.46 -0.97 1.55
C LEU A 109 11.14 -1.01 2.33
N LEU A 110 11.22 -1.10 3.66
CA LEU A 110 10.02 -1.17 4.50
C LEU A 110 9.17 0.11 4.42
N THR A 111 9.81 1.26 4.25
CA THR A 111 9.09 2.53 4.12
C THR A 111 8.40 2.65 2.77
N ALA A 112 9.08 2.27 1.68
CA ALA A 112 8.48 2.21 0.34
C ALA A 112 7.31 1.20 0.30
N CYS A 113 7.45 0.02 0.91
CA CYS A 113 6.36 -0.94 1.01
C CYS A 113 5.14 -0.34 1.74
N ALA A 114 5.34 0.34 2.88
CA ALA A 114 4.22 0.95 3.61
C ALA A 114 3.52 2.05 2.79
N LEU A 115 4.26 2.80 1.98
CA LEU A 115 3.70 3.81 1.07
C LEU A 115 2.89 3.17 -0.06
N PHE A 116 3.44 2.12 -0.66
CA PHE A 116 2.75 1.32 -1.68
C PHE A 116 1.44 0.73 -1.15
N GLU A 117 1.43 0.19 0.07
CA GLU A 117 0.20 -0.32 0.71
C GLU A 117 -0.85 0.79 0.87
N CYS A 118 -0.43 2.01 1.22
CA CYS A 118 -1.33 3.16 1.33
C CYS A 118 -1.95 3.53 -0.03
N ASP A 119 -1.13 3.60 -1.08
CA ASP A 119 -1.58 3.93 -2.43
C ASP A 119 -2.51 2.84 -3.00
N SER A 120 -2.16 1.57 -2.80
CA SER A 120 -2.97 0.43 -3.23
C SER A 120 -4.35 0.41 -2.57
N LEU A 121 -4.42 0.75 -1.28
CA LEU A 121 -5.70 0.84 -0.58
C LEU A 121 -6.56 1.98 -1.15
N GLU A 122 -5.96 3.13 -1.45
CA GLU A 122 -6.68 4.25 -2.07
C GLU A 122 -7.24 3.87 -3.44
N ASP A 123 -6.46 3.13 -4.25
CA ASP A 123 -6.89 2.62 -5.55
C ASP A 123 -8.02 1.59 -5.41
N GLU A 124 -7.89 0.64 -4.50
CA GLU A 124 -8.90 -0.39 -4.22
C GLU A 124 -10.25 0.23 -3.83
N LYS A 125 -10.22 1.26 -2.97
CA LYS A 125 -11.45 1.92 -2.47
C LYS A 125 -11.94 3.03 -3.39
N SER A 126 -11.25 3.35 -4.47
CA SER A 126 -11.54 4.52 -5.32
C SER A 126 -12.95 4.52 -5.91
N GLU A 127 -13.42 3.37 -6.42
CA GLU A 127 -14.76 3.24 -7.01
C GLU A 127 -15.86 3.38 -5.95
N GLU A 128 -15.67 2.79 -4.77
CA GLU A 128 -16.60 2.89 -3.64
C GLU A 128 -16.68 4.34 -3.14
N LEU A 129 -15.55 4.99 -2.95
CA LEU A 129 -15.48 6.40 -2.55
C LEU A 129 -16.12 7.32 -3.59
N SER A 130 -15.93 7.06 -4.88
CA SER A 130 -16.58 7.80 -5.96
C SER A 130 -18.11 7.68 -5.90
N HIS A 131 -18.64 6.49 -5.62
CA HIS A 131 -20.07 6.29 -5.40
C HIS A 131 -20.58 7.06 -4.18
N LEU A 132 -19.84 7.02 -3.07
CA LEU A 132 -20.20 7.73 -1.84
C LEU A 132 -20.19 9.25 -2.03
N ALA A 133 -19.21 9.79 -2.76
CA ALA A 133 -19.16 11.21 -3.13
C ALA A 133 -20.40 11.63 -3.95
N LYS A 134 -20.80 10.82 -4.95
CA LYS A 134 -22.02 11.07 -5.73
C LYS A 134 -23.26 11.01 -4.85
N LEU A 135 -23.31 10.06 -3.91
CA LEU A 135 -24.44 9.91 -3.00
C LEU A 135 -24.58 11.12 -2.06
N ILE A 136 -23.48 11.61 -1.50
CA ILE A 136 -23.46 12.84 -0.67
C ILE A 136 -24.00 14.03 -1.47
N LYS A 137 -23.61 14.16 -2.74
CA LYS A 137 -24.13 15.20 -3.63
C LYS A 137 -25.64 15.08 -3.83
N VAL A 138 -26.16 13.87 -4.02
CA VAL A 138 -27.61 13.64 -4.23
C VAL A 138 -28.42 13.86 -2.95
N VAL A 139 -27.95 13.36 -1.80
CA VAL A 139 -28.71 13.39 -0.55
C VAL A 139 -28.64 14.75 0.13
N SER A 140 -27.44 15.33 0.21
CA SER A 140 -27.21 16.58 0.92
C SER A 140 -27.04 17.79 0.02
N GLY A 141 -27.00 17.63 -1.31
CA GLY A 141 -26.85 18.73 -2.27
C GLY A 141 -25.48 19.41 -2.19
N ILE A 142 -24.47 18.73 -1.67
CA ILE A 142 -23.10 19.26 -1.49
C ILE A 142 -22.31 19.00 -2.78
N ASN A 143 -21.57 19.98 -3.26
CA ASN A 143 -20.71 19.74 -4.42
C ASN A 143 -19.47 18.95 -3.99
N THR A 144 -19.44 17.67 -4.36
CA THR A 144 -18.34 16.74 -4.06
C THR A 144 -17.32 16.61 -5.19
N GLU A 145 -17.44 17.40 -6.26
CA GLU A 145 -16.49 17.41 -7.37
C GLU A 145 -15.10 17.82 -6.89
N GLY A 146 -14.08 17.03 -7.24
CA GLY A 146 -12.70 17.25 -6.81
C GLY A 146 -12.40 16.88 -5.35
N TRP A 147 -13.33 16.25 -4.62
CA TRP A 147 -13.03 15.73 -3.29
C TRP A 147 -12.08 14.54 -3.36
N ASP A 148 -11.04 14.56 -2.53
CA ASP A 148 -10.16 13.41 -2.34
C ASP A 148 -10.76 12.37 -1.38
N SER A 149 -10.12 11.19 -1.32
CA SER A 149 -10.54 10.08 -0.44
C SER A 149 -10.64 10.48 1.02
N LEU A 150 -9.75 11.36 1.51
CA LEU A 150 -9.72 11.79 2.91
C LEU A 150 -10.93 12.67 3.24
N LYS A 151 -11.30 13.57 2.32
CA LYS A 151 -12.46 14.44 2.43
C LYS A 151 -13.76 13.65 2.40
N ILE A 152 -13.86 12.63 1.53
CA ILE A 152 -15.02 11.72 1.49
C ILE A 152 -15.12 10.93 2.80
N ALA A 153 -14.03 10.31 3.26
CA ALA A 153 -13.98 9.59 4.54
C ALA A 153 -14.37 10.47 5.74
N THR A 154 -13.91 11.71 5.76
CA THR A 154 -14.26 12.69 6.81
C THR A 154 -15.75 13.01 6.79
N ALA A 155 -16.36 13.15 5.61
CA ALA A 155 -17.79 13.42 5.47
C ALA A 155 -18.63 12.25 5.98
N LEU A 156 -18.27 11.02 5.61
CA LEU A 156 -18.92 9.79 6.09
C LEU A 156 -18.84 9.69 7.62
N LYS A 157 -17.66 9.95 8.18
CA LYS A 157 -17.48 10.00 9.63
C LYS A 157 -18.38 11.05 10.28
N LYS A 158 -18.54 12.23 9.68
CA LYS A 158 -19.41 13.30 10.21
C LYS A 158 -20.90 12.97 10.12
N ILE A 159 -21.34 12.26 9.09
CA ILE A 159 -22.73 11.76 8.99
C ILE A 159 -23.06 10.86 10.19
N TRP A 160 -22.15 9.93 10.54
CA TRP A 160 -22.43 8.87 11.52
C TRP A 160 -21.96 9.15 12.95
N CYS A 161 -20.96 10.01 13.11
CA CYS A 161 -20.33 10.39 14.38
C CYS A 161 -20.05 11.91 14.43
N PRO A 162 -21.09 12.76 14.55
CA PRO A 162 -20.95 14.21 14.47
C PRO A 162 -20.14 14.83 15.62
N GLU A 163 -20.24 14.26 16.82
CA GLU A 163 -19.65 14.76 18.07
C GLU A 163 -18.14 14.52 18.20
N GLU A 164 -17.58 13.56 17.45
CA GLU A 164 -16.14 13.37 17.46
C GLU A 164 -15.47 14.57 16.78
N ALA A 165 -14.62 15.28 17.54
CA ALA A 165 -13.76 16.32 17.01
C ALA A 165 -13.00 15.74 15.82
N ALA A 166 -13.24 16.29 14.63
CA ALA A 166 -12.40 15.96 13.49
C ALA A 166 -10.98 16.39 13.89
N ASN A 167 -10.00 15.51 13.71
CA ASN A 167 -8.61 15.95 13.75
C ASN A 167 -8.51 17.16 12.80
N SER A 168 -8.04 18.26 13.37
CA SER A 168 -8.34 19.66 13.00
C SER A 168 -7.74 20.13 11.67
N CYS A 169 -8.10 19.48 10.56
CA CYS A 169 -8.03 20.11 9.26
C CYS A 169 -9.47 20.41 8.84
N GLU A 170 -9.77 21.66 8.52
CA GLU A 170 -11.01 22.09 7.87
C GLU A 170 -11.08 21.51 6.45
N ILE A 171 -11.20 20.18 6.37
CA ILE A 171 -11.26 19.45 5.10
C ILE A 171 -12.62 19.73 4.43
N ILE A 172 -13.65 20.01 5.23
CA ILE A 172 -15.03 20.28 4.82
C ILE A 172 -15.48 21.58 5.47
N SER A 173 -16.25 22.41 4.74
CA SER A 173 -16.79 23.66 5.26
C SER A 173 -17.80 23.42 6.40
N GLU A 174 -17.91 24.33 7.35
CA GLU A 174 -18.88 24.21 8.45
C GLU A 174 -20.32 24.10 7.93
N GLY A 175 -20.66 24.82 6.87
CA GLY A 175 -21.97 24.75 6.21
C GLY A 175 -22.25 23.36 5.64
N ASP A 176 -21.28 22.74 5.00
CA ASP A 176 -21.42 21.37 4.49
C ASP A 176 -21.49 20.35 5.63
N VAL A 177 -20.71 20.52 6.71
CA VAL A 177 -20.81 19.67 7.90
C VAL A 177 -22.21 19.75 8.50
N SER A 178 -22.76 20.96 8.67
CA SER A 178 -24.12 21.14 9.19
C SER A 178 -25.16 20.42 8.33
N ARG A 179 -25.04 20.50 7.00
CA ARG A 179 -25.93 19.79 6.06
C ARG A 179 -25.80 18.27 6.19
N LEU A 180 -24.57 17.74 6.23
CA LEU A 180 -24.32 16.31 6.40
C LEU A 180 -24.95 15.77 7.69
N VAL A 181 -24.82 16.52 8.79
CA VAL A 181 -25.40 16.14 10.09
C VAL A 181 -26.94 16.21 10.06
N ASN A 182 -27.50 17.28 9.51
CA ASN A 182 -28.96 17.44 9.40
C ASN A 182 -29.60 16.37 8.50
N ASP A 183 -28.88 15.91 7.48
CA ASP A 183 -29.35 14.91 6.53
C ASP A 183 -29.01 13.47 6.94
N ALA A 184 -28.38 13.25 8.09
CA ALA A 184 -27.84 11.95 8.50
C ALA A 184 -28.89 10.81 8.42
N ASP A 185 -30.13 11.08 8.82
CA ASP A 185 -31.22 10.10 8.76
C ASP A 185 -31.55 9.63 7.34
N LYS A 186 -31.32 10.47 6.32
CA LYS A 186 -31.56 10.12 4.91
C LYS A 186 -30.57 9.08 4.39
N TYR A 187 -29.42 8.91 5.06
CA TYR A 187 -28.40 7.93 4.68
C TYR A 187 -28.69 6.53 5.25
N LYS A 188 -29.47 6.41 6.34
CA LYS A 188 -29.79 5.12 7.01
C LYS A 188 -30.44 4.08 6.10
N VAL A 189 -31.18 4.52 5.09
CA VAL A 189 -31.84 3.60 4.13
C VAL A 189 -30.96 3.24 2.94
N LYS A 190 -29.79 3.89 2.79
CA LYS A 190 -28.91 3.75 1.62
C LYS A 190 -27.54 3.19 1.96
N LEU A 191 -27.10 3.36 3.19
CA LEU A 191 -25.76 3.03 3.65
C LEU A 191 -25.84 2.27 4.97
N GLU A 192 -24.95 1.28 5.09
CA GLU A 192 -24.71 0.59 6.33
C GLU A 192 -23.67 1.41 7.15
N LYS A 193 -24.00 1.69 8.41
CA LYS A 193 -23.25 2.61 9.26
C LYS A 193 -21.85 2.05 9.56
N ASP A 194 -21.77 0.79 9.93
CA ASP A 194 -20.53 0.19 10.41
C ASP A 194 -19.50 0.06 9.28
N ALA A 195 -19.95 -0.33 8.07
CA ALA A 195 -19.14 -0.36 6.86
C ALA A 195 -18.60 1.04 6.50
N CYS A 196 -19.44 2.08 6.58
CA CYS A 196 -18.99 3.45 6.31
C CYS A 196 -17.94 3.92 7.33
N LEU A 197 -18.12 3.58 8.60
CA LEU A 197 -17.18 3.94 9.66
C LEU A 197 -15.87 3.16 9.53
N GLU A 198 -15.91 1.88 9.13
CA GLU A 198 -14.71 1.08 8.83
C GLU A 198 -13.92 1.68 7.68
N LEU A 199 -14.56 1.89 6.52
CA LEU A 199 -13.94 2.52 5.36
C LEU A 199 -13.31 3.87 5.72
N SER A 200 -14.05 4.70 6.47
CA SER A 200 -13.54 6.01 6.90
C SER A 200 -12.29 5.87 7.78
N ARG A 201 -12.29 4.91 8.72
CA ARG A 201 -11.16 4.66 9.60
C ARG A 201 -9.94 4.15 8.85
N GLU A 202 -10.13 3.21 7.92
CA GLU A 202 -9.08 2.66 7.07
C GLU A 202 -8.40 3.76 6.26
N ILE A 203 -9.18 4.58 5.54
CA ILE A 203 -8.65 5.68 4.71
C ILE A 203 -7.94 6.72 5.56
N MET A 204 -8.53 7.15 6.68
CA MET A 204 -7.91 8.15 7.56
C MET A 204 -6.60 7.64 8.18
N LYS A 205 -6.57 6.37 8.61
CA LYS A 205 -5.36 5.73 9.14
C LYS A 205 -4.28 5.64 8.07
N SER A 206 -4.63 5.15 6.88
CA SER A 206 -3.73 5.04 5.73
C SER A 206 -3.11 6.40 5.37
N ARG A 207 -3.93 7.45 5.27
CA ARG A 207 -3.45 8.83 5.01
C ARG A 207 -2.46 9.31 6.08
N GLY A 208 -2.71 9.02 7.36
CA GLY A 208 -1.79 9.35 8.44
C GLY A 208 -0.45 8.61 8.32
N VAL A 209 -0.48 7.32 7.97
CA VAL A 209 0.71 6.52 7.72
C VAL A 209 1.47 7.07 6.50
N ARG A 210 0.79 7.31 5.39
CA ARG A 210 1.36 7.85 4.15
C ARG A 210 2.13 9.15 4.40
N ALA A 211 1.49 10.13 5.03
CA ALA A 211 2.11 11.43 5.32
C ALA A 211 3.33 11.32 6.26
N SER A 212 3.31 10.36 7.19
CA SER A 212 4.45 10.08 8.06
C SER A 212 5.60 9.39 7.30
N LYS A 213 5.27 8.37 6.50
CA LYS A 213 6.24 7.52 5.79
C LYS A 213 6.89 8.22 4.62
N GLU A 214 6.20 9.13 3.95
CA GLU A 214 6.76 9.93 2.86
C GLU A 214 7.98 10.73 3.34
N LYS A 215 7.83 11.44 4.46
CA LYS A 215 8.93 12.22 5.08
C LYS A 215 10.08 11.32 5.51
N VAL A 216 9.76 10.12 6.02
CA VAL A 216 10.75 9.13 6.46
C VAL A 216 11.51 8.56 5.26
N LEU A 217 10.84 8.27 4.15
CA LEU A 217 11.46 7.76 2.92
C LEU A 217 12.45 8.77 2.36
N GLN A 218 12.02 10.03 2.23
CA GLN A 218 12.87 11.11 1.73
C GLN A 218 14.14 11.26 2.58
N LYS A 219 14.01 11.18 3.91
CA LYS A 219 15.14 11.24 4.83
C LYS A 219 16.11 10.07 4.61
N TYR A 220 15.62 8.83 4.54
CA TYR A 220 16.48 7.66 4.38
C TYR A 220 17.16 7.64 3.01
N ALA A 221 16.43 7.97 1.94
CA ALA A 221 16.98 8.04 0.58
C ALA A 221 18.13 9.06 0.49
N GLU A 222 17.97 10.24 1.10
CA GLU A 222 19.02 11.27 1.13
C GLU A 222 20.24 10.86 1.98
N GLN A 223 20.01 10.12 3.08
CA GLN A 223 21.09 9.57 3.90
C GLN A 223 21.88 8.50 3.15
N ALA A 224 21.19 7.58 2.47
CA ALA A 224 21.80 6.53 1.66
C ALA A 224 22.62 7.13 0.52
N LYS A 225 22.13 8.21 -0.12
CA LYS A 225 22.86 8.93 -1.17
C LYS A 225 24.20 9.47 -0.67
N LYS A 226 24.19 10.16 0.47
CA LYS A 226 25.41 10.71 1.06
C LYS A 226 26.42 9.62 1.44
N ALA A 227 25.94 8.52 2.02
CA ALA A 227 26.80 7.40 2.39
C ALA A 227 27.45 6.76 1.14
N TYR A 228 26.67 6.55 0.09
CA TYR A 228 27.13 6.00 -1.18
C TYR A 228 28.16 6.90 -1.88
N GLU A 229 27.89 8.21 -1.96
CA GLU A 229 28.83 9.19 -2.53
C GLU A 229 30.14 9.25 -1.73
N ALA A 230 30.07 9.23 -0.40
CA ALA A 230 31.25 9.20 0.46
C ALA A 230 32.09 7.93 0.26
N GLN A 231 31.44 6.77 0.15
CA GLN A 231 32.13 5.49 -0.09
C GLN A 231 32.85 5.48 -1.45
N LYS A 232 32.23 6.06 -2.49
CA LYS A 232 32.87 6.22 -3.80
C LYS A 232 34.12 7.10 -3.77
N LEU A 233 34.13 8.14 -2.95
CA LEU A 233 35.28 9.03 -2.80
C LEU A 233 36.45 8.39 -2.02
N ILE A 234 36.16 7.39 -1.18
CA ILE A 234 37.18 6.66 -0.41
C ILE A 234 37.82 5.54 -1.26
N ASN A 235 37.04 4.96 -2.18
CA ASN A 235 37.46 3.84 -3.04
C ASN A 235 38.15 4.29 -4.35
N HIS A 236 38.39 5.59 -4.53
CA HIS A 236 39.12 6.21 -5.65
C HIS A 236 40.36 6.95 -5.15
#